data_AF-A0A1F5C0H6-F1
#
_entry.id   AF-A0A1F5C0H6-F1
#
_cell.length_a   1.000
_cell.length_b   1.000
_cell.length_c   1.000
_cell.angle_alpha   90.00
_cell.angle_beta   90.00
_cell.angle_gamma   90.00
#
_symmetry.space_group_name_H-M   'P 1'
#
loop_
_entity.id
_entity.type
_entity.pdbx_description
1 polymer ?
#
loop_
_entity_poly.entity_id
_entity_poly.type
_entity_poly.pdbx_seq_one_letter_code
_entity_poly.pdbx_strand_id
1 'polypeptide(L)'
;MNNENGYSVTYVAERLVSATAEIMRTAKTEEDLRIGFEKALDPRMRELGVRPEPRYEQNVLRSVFRGRPDAVHGQLVIEYESPRSFRKAKAVRHAFDQTVDYLIAEAHRDKADPIASLCRMLGVGIDGEKIFFVRYSPPGVRAKAVDKDSFVLQGPHVFNVYSARTLLMNLRALTRLPLTADWLAQRFGPRSRIAPLLVSACCDALKNWQNQRVSVFYNEWKRLFGIVYGESFTKMQEIEANSLRTLYGVGADVSFQELLFSVHTFFALLIKLIAAELVQLHDNPMSSSFCDQLTHAKDEDFVRLLEDIENGGIFAKRGIQNFLEGDFLRGYLDAFSSAPERCYAGDDAGTC
;
A
#
# COMPACT_ATOMS: atom_id res chain seq x y z
N MET A 1 -15.22 -2.67 -9.09
CA MET A 1 -15.64 -3.90 -8.40
C MET A 1 -14.37 -4.50 -7.82
N ASN A 2 -14.26 -4.95 -6.58
CA ASN A 2 -15.05 -4.85 -5.35
C ASN A 2 -14.00 -5.00 -4.23
N ASN A 3 -14.16 -4.37 -3.06
CA ASN A 3 -13.34 -4.76 -1.90
C ASN A 3 -13.70 -6.19 -1.45
N GLU A 4 -12.97 -6.80 -0.51
CA GLU A 4 -13.16 -8.18 0.02
C GLU A 4 -14.63 -8.60 0.32
N ASN A 5 -15.56 -7.64 0.42
CA ASN A 5 -17.01 -7.83 0.61
C ASN A 5 -17.92 -7.51 -0.61
N GLY A 6 -17.40 -7.31 -1.83
CA GLY A 6 -18.26 -7.16 -3.00
C GLY A 6 -18.77 -5.73 -3.31
N TYR A 7 -18.25 -4.67 -2.67
CA TYR A 7 -18.73 -3.30 -2.88
C TYR A 7 -17.68 -2.35 -3.51
N SER A 8 -18.11 -1.54 -4.47
CA SER A 8 -17.33 -0.40 -5.00
C SER A 8 -17.31 0.74 -3.99
N VAL A 9 -16.18 1.44 -3.84
CA VAL A 9 -16.12 2.59 -2.91
C VAL A 9 -16.97 3.77 -3.35
N THR A 10 -17.29 3.87 -4.64
CA THR A 10 -18.33 4.80 -5.10
C THR A 10 -19.68 4.46 -4.46
N TYR A 11 -20.05 3.19 -4.43
CA TYR A 11 -21.28 2.73 -3.78
C TYR A 11 -21.24 2.94 -2.26
N VAL A 12 -20.10 2.69 -1.62
CA VAL A 12 -19.89 3.00 -0.18
C VAL A 12 -20.03 4.51 0.07
N ALA A 13 -19.46 5.36 -0.80
CA ALA A 13 -19.54 6.81 -0.71
C ALA A 13 -20.97 7.33 -0.95
N GLU A 14 -21.68 6.80 -1.94
CA GLU A 14 -23.09 7.11 -2.22
C GLU A 14 -23.98 6.81 -1.01
N ARG A 15 -23.78 5.66 -0.36
CA ARG A 15 -24.51 5.31 0.86
C ARG A 15 -24.14 6.20 2.04
N LEU A 16 -22.87 6.60 2.18
CA LEU A 16 -22.46 7.56 3.21
C LEU A 16 -23.13 8.92 2.98
N VAL A 17 -23.07 9.46 1.76
CA VAL A 17 -23.71 10.73 1.39
C VAL A 17 -25.22 10.68 1.62
N SER A 18 -25.87 9.59 1.22
CA SER A 18 -27.32 9.40 1.42
C SER A 18 -27.69 9.35 2.89
N ALA A 19 -26.90 8.65 3.72
CA ALA A 19 -27.11 8.61 5.17
C ALA A 19 -26.89 9.99 5.81
N THR A 20 -25.83 10.72 5.42
CA THR A 20 -25.58 12.09 5.90
C THR A 20 -26.71 13.04 5.51
N ALA A 21 -27.25 12.92 4.29
CA ALA A 21 -28.39 13.72 3.86
C ALA A 21 -29.62 13.49 4.75
N GLU A 22 -29.88 12.24 5.15
CA GLU A 22 -31.00 11.92 6.04
C GLU A 22 -30.77 12.46 7.46
N ILE A 23 -29.55 12.33 8.00
CA ILE A 23 -29.17 12.93 9.30
C ILE A 23 -29.41 14.44 9.30
N MET A 24 -29.06 15.11 8.20
CA MET A 24 -29.20 16.56 8.03
C MET A 24 -30.64 17.08 7.93
N ARG A 25 -31.64 16.19 7.93
CA ARG A 25 -33.07 16.55 8.02
C ARG A 25 -33.50 16.78 9.46
N THR A 26 -32.88 16.07 10.41
CA THR A 26 -33.28 16.08 11.83
C THR A 26 -32.22 16.66 12.76
N ALA A 27 -30.94 16.63 12.38
CA ALA A 27 -29.84 17.16 13.19
C ALA A 27 -29.97 18.67 13.38
N LYS A 28 -29.92 19.12 14.65
CA LYS A 28 -30.00 20.53 15.03
C LYS A 28 -28.72 21.04 15.67
N THR A 29 -27.99 20.14 16.31
CA THR A 29 -26.74 20.44 17.02
C THR A 29 -25.56 19.76 16.35
N GLU A 30 -24.36 20.21 16.70
CA GLU A 30 -23.10 19.59 16.32
C GLU A 30 -22.99 18.14 16.83
N GLU A 31 -23.46 17.89 18.06
CA GLU A 31 -23.48 16.54 18.64
C GLU A 31 -24.45 15.60 17.90
N ASP A 32 -25.62 16.09 17.47
CA ASP A 32 -26.54 15.30 16.64
C ASP A 32 -25.88 14.87 15.33
N LEU A 33 -25.17 15.80 14.69
CA LEU A 33 -24.45 15.53 13.45
C LEU A 33 -23.33 14.52 13.70
N ARG A 34 -22.52 14.71 14.75
CA ARG A 34 -21.42 13.81 15.09
C ARG A 34 -21.90 12.39 15.30
N ILE A 35 -22.87 12.19 16.20
CA ILE A 35 -23.42 10.86 16.51
C ILE A 35 -24.02 10.22 15.25
N GLY A 36 -24.80 10.97 14.49
CA GLY A 36 -25.41 10.47 13.26
C GLY A 36 -24.38 10.06 12.22
N PHE A 37 -23.41 10.94 11.96
CA PHE A 37 -22.39 10.73 10.94
C PHE A 37 -21.48 9.55 11.29
N GLU A 38 -21.05 9.41 12.54
CA GLU A 38 -20.25 8.27 12.98
C GLU A 38 -21.01 6.94 12.85
N LYS A 39 -22.29 6.89 13.25
CA LYS A 39 -23.16 5.72 13.01
C LYS A 39 -23.26 5.36 11.54
N ALA A 40 -23.27 6.36 10.66
CA ALA A 40 -23.29 6.14 9.22
C ALA A 40 -21.92 5.71 8.66
N LEU A 41 -20.82 6.16 9.27
CA LEU A 41 -19.44 5.93 8.85
C LEU A 41 -18.91 4.54 9.26
N ASP A 42 -19.23 4.08 10.47
CA ASP A 42 -18.79 2.79 11.01
C ASP A 42 -18.98 1.58 10.08
N PRO A 43 -20.19 1.32 9.54
CA PRO A 43 -20.37 0.21 8.60
C PRO A 43 -19.55 0.40 7.31
N ARG A 44 -19.31 1.65 6.87
CA ARG A 44 -18.49 1.96 5.69
C ARG A 44 -17.04 1.62 5.91
N MET A 45 -16.50 1.96 7.07
CA MET A 45 -15.13 1.62 7.42
C MET A 45 -14.94 0.10 7.44
N ARG A 46 -15.90 -0.64 8.01
CA ARG A 46 -15.89 -2.12 7.97
C ARG A 46 -15.98 -2.68 6.56
N GLU A 47 -16.84 -2.12 5.70
CA GLU A 47 -16.92 -2.45 4.26
C GLU A 47 -15.57 -2.22 3.54
N LEU A 48 -14.73 -1.32 4.04
CA LEU A 48 -13.39 -1.00 3.54
C LEU A 48 -12.24 -1.81 4.17
N GLY A 49 -12.54 -2.75 5.07
CA GLY A 49 -11.51 -3.48 5.83
C GLY A 49 -10.81 -2.63 6.89
N VAL A 50 -11.34 -1.43 7.19
CA VAL A 50 -10.81 -0.52 8.20
C VAL A 50 -11.54 -0.80 9.51
N ARG A 51 -10.79 -1.19 10.55
CA ARG A 51 -11.29 -1.28 11.93
C ARG A 51 -10.52 -0.27 12.78
N PRO A 52 -10.88 1.02 12.72
CA PRO A 52 -10.19 1.99 13.56
C PRO A 52 -10.67 1.85 15.00
N GLU A 53 -9.81 2.20 15.95
CA GLU A 53 -10.19 2.38 17.35
C GLU A 53 -10.50 3.87 17.55
N PRO A 54 -11.78 4.30 17.44
CA PRO A 54 -12.12 5.70 17.68
C PRO A 54 -11.85 6.05 19.15
N ARG A 55 -11.14 7.16 19.38
CA ARG A 55 -11.06 7.79 20.70
C ARG A 55 -11.95 9.02 20.73
N TYR A 56 -12.85 9.04 21.70
CA TYR A 56 -13.69 10.18 22.01
C TYR A 56 -13.02 11.00 23.10
N GLU A 57 -12.68 12.25 22.80
CA GLU A 57 -12.26 13.19 23.84
C GLU A 57 -13.52 13.76 24.50
N GLN A 58 -13.79 13.36 25.75
CA GLN A 58 -15.06 13.63 26.46
C GLN A 58 -15.47 15.12 26.58
N ASN A 59 -14.57 16.06 26.23
CA ASN A 59 -14.81 17.50 26.30
C ASN A 59 -14.70 18.20 24.94
N VAL A 60 -14.64 17.43 23.85
CA VAL A 60 -14.40 17.96 22.50
C VAL A 60 -15.20 17.13 21.49
N LEU A 61 -15.96 17.80 20.62
CA LEU A 61 -16.78 17.21 19.55
C LEU A 61 -15.91 16.78 18.36
N ARG A 62 -14.86 15.98 18.65
CA ARG A 62 -13.87 15.44 17.70
C ARG A 62 -13.92 13.92 17.70
N SER A 63 -13.85 13.31 16.51
CA SER A 63 -13.52 11.89 16.38
C SER A 63 -12.06 11.73 15.99
N VAL A 64 -11.34 10.87 16.69
CA VAL A 64 -9.93 10.55 16.38
C VAL A 64 -9.82 9.09 15.95
N PHE A 65 -9.41 8.87 14.71
CA PHE A 65 -9.16 7.54 14.16
C PHE A 65 -7.65 7.33 14.05
N ARG A 66 -7.12 6.39 14.84
CA ARG A 66 -5.69 6.02 14.76
C ARG A 66 -5.49 4.85 13.83
N GLY A 67 -4.48 4.98 12.98
CA GLY A 67 -3.97 3.90 12.15
C GLY A 67 -2.99 3.04 12.92
N ARG A 68 -2.44 2.03 12.24
CA ARG A 68 -1.30 1.30 12.78
C ARG A 68 -0.10 2.24 12.95
N PRO A 69 0.82 1.99 13.89
CA PRO A 69 2.02 2.83 14.07
C PRO A 69 2.85 2.99 12.79
N ASP A 70 2.76 2.00 11.89
CA ASP A 70 3.47 1.90 10.63
C ASP A 70 2.65 2.30 9.40
N ALA A 71 1.47 2.89 9.58
CA ALA A 71 0.60 3.23 8.46
C ALA A 71 1.03 4.51 7.71
N VAL A 72 0.59 4.63 6.44
CA VAL A 72 0.73 5.82 5.59
C VAL A 72 0.13 7.05 6.26
N HIS A 73 -1.05 6.89 6.87
CA HIS A 73 -1.61 7.87 7.78
C HIS A 73 -1.63 7.26 9.18
N GLY A 74 -0.91 7.88 10.11
CA GLY A 74 -0.90 7.45 11.51
C GLY A 74 -2.19 7.83 12.21
N GLN A 75 -2.84 8.92 11.78
CA GLN A 75 -4.02 9.45 12.45
C GLN A 75 -4.87 10.33 11.53
N LEU A 76 -6.19 10.22 11.68
CA LEU A 76 -7.18 11.08 11.05
C LEU A 76 -8.07 11.68 12.14
N VAL A 77 -8.26 13.00 12.11
CA VAL A 77 -9.07 13.74 13.07
C VAL A 77 -10.23 14.37 12.33
N ILE A 78 -11.45 14.16 12.81
CA ILE A 78 -12.66 14.80 12.28
C ILE A 78 -13.18 15.82 13.30
N GLU A 79 -13.17 17.09 12.91
CA GLU A 79 -13.86 18.21 13.55
C GLU A 79 -15.30 18.28 13.04
N TYR A 80 -16.26 18.18 13.95
CA TYR A 80 -17.67 18.38 13.62
C TYR A 80 -18.05 19.81 13.92
N GLU A 81 -18.95 20.34 13.11
CA GLU A 81 -19.44 21.69 13.23
C GLU A 81 -20.96 21.70 13.12
N SER A 82 -21.58 22.76 13.62
CA SER A 82 -23.04 22.86 13.61
C SER A 82 -23.61 22.71 12.18
N PRO A 83 -24.74 22.00 11.98
CA PRO A 83 -25.29 21.75 10.65
C PRO A 83 -25.34 22.99 9.73
N ARG A 84 -24.69 22.90 8.56
CA ARG A 84 -24.61 23.97 7.53
C ARG A 84 -23.84 25.24 7.95
N SER A 85 -23.02 25.19 9.02
CA SER A 85 -22.26 26.35 9.51
C SER A 85 -21.19 26.84 8.53
N PHE A 86 -20.62 25.97 7.70
CA PHE A 86 -19.59 26.27 6.69
C PHE A 86 -20.11 27.06 5.49
N ARG A 87 -21.37 27.49 5.51
CA ARG A 87 -21.84 28.61 4.69
C ARG A 87 -21.17 29.93 5.09
N LYS A 88 -20.66 30.04 6.32
CA LYS A 88 -19.95 31.22 6.83
C LYS A 88 -18.44 30.95 6.86
N ALA A 89 -17.65 31.81 6.21
CA ALA A 89 -16.18 31.71 6.21
C ALA A 89 -15.55 31.83 7.62
N LYS A 90 -16.25 32.41 8.60
CA LYS A 90 -15.80 32.47 9.99
C LYS A 90 -15.83 31.09 10.66
N ALA A 91 -16.87 30.28 10.40
CA ALA A 91 -16.97 28.92 10.95
C ALA A 91 -15.90 28.01 10.35
N VAL A 92 -15.67 28.10 9.04
CA VAL A 92 -14.59 27.35 8.36
C VAL A 92 -13.22 27.67 8.96
N ARG A 93 -12.91 28.96 9.19
CA ARG A 93 -11.65 29.37 9.82
C ARG A 93 -11.53 28.86 11.26
N HIS A 94 -12.60 28.96 12.03
CA HIS A 94 -12.63 28.46 13.40
C HIS A 94 -12.32 26.95 13.48
N ALA A 95 -13.03 26.15 12.68
CA ALA A 95 -12.80 24.71 12.59
C ALA A 95 -11.40 24.36 12.07
N PHE A 96 -10.88 25.14 11.11
CA PHE A 96 -9.50 24.99 10.64
C PHE A 96 -8.49 25.23 11.76
N ASP A 97 -8.58 26.35 12.47
CA ASP A 97 -7.66 26.70 13.56
C ASP A 97 -7.71 25.65 14.68
N GLN A 98 -8.91 25.21 15.06
CA GLN A 98 -9.13 24.13 16.03
C GLN A 98 -8.49 22.81 15.59
N THR A 99 -8.66 22.45 14.31
CA THR A 99 -8.05 21.25 13.74
C THR A 99 -6.53 21.35 13.77
N VAL A 100 -5.96 22.48 13.33
CA VAL A 100 -4.50 22.71 13.34
C VAL A 100 -3.95 22.62 14.76
N ASP A 101 -4.55 23.32 15.72
CA ASP A 101 -4.11 23.32 17.12
C ASP A 101 -4.11 21.90 17.71
N TYR A 102 -5.14 21.11 17.40
CA TYR A 102 -5.22 19.72 17.81
C TYR A 102 -4.09 18.88 17.21
N LEU A 103 -3.88 18.97 15.89
CA LEU A 103 -2.85 18.20 15.19
C LEU A 103 -1.46 18.51 15.76
N ILE A 104 -1.17 19.78 16.03
CA ILE A 104 0.10 20.20 16.64
C ILE A 104 0.24 19.64 18.05
N ALA A 105 -0.78 19.78 18.90
CA ALA A 105 -0.73 19.28 20.27
C ALA A 105 -0.51 17.76 20.30
N GLU A 106 -1.19 17.04 19.42
CA GLU A 106 -1.08 15.58 19.30
C GLU A 106 0.30 15.14 18.81
N ALA A 107 0.86 15.81 17.80
CA ALA A 107 2.19 15.50 17.30
C ALA A 107 3.29 15.68 18.37
N HIS A 108 3.12 16.63 19.28
CA HIS A 108 4.05 16.85 20.39
C HIS A 108 3.90 15.82 21.52
N ARG A 109 2.76 15.12 21.63
CA ARG A 109 2.60 14.04 22.62
C ARG A 109 3.50 12.84 22.34
N ASP A 110 3.88 12.61 21.09
CA ASP A 110 4.57 11.38 20.66
C ASP A 110 6.10 11.38 20.87
N LYS A 111 6.69 12.44 21.45
CA LYS A 111 8.12 12.61 21.85
C LYS A 111 9.22 12.33 20.80
N ALA A 112 8.89 11.79 19.63
CA ALA A 112 9.85 11.39 18.61
C ALA A 112 10.22 12.57 17.68
N ASP A 113 9.36 12.84 16.70
CA ASP A 113 9.54 13.90 15.70
C ASP A 113 8.15 14.47 15.36
N PRO A 114 7.80 15.66 15.89
CA PRO A 114 6.51 16.28 15.63
C PRO A 114 6.24 16.56 14.14
N ILE A 115 7.27 16.88 13.34
CA ILE A 115 7.11 17.16 11.91
C ILE A 115 6.79 15.88 11.16
N ALA A 116 7.56 14.81 11.40
CA ALA A 116 7.29 13.52 10.79
C ALA A 116 5.92 12.97 11.19
N SER A 117 5.50 13.18 12.44
CA SER A 117 4.15 12.83 12.91
C SER A 117 3.09 13.63 12.16
N LEU A 118 3.19 14.96 12.09
CA LEU A 118 2.24 15.82 11.37
C LEU A 118 2.08 15.46 9.89
N CYS A 119 3.18 15.12 9.21
CA CYS A 119 3.13 14.66 7.81
C CYS A 119 2.31 13.37 7.61
N ARG A 120 2.12 12.58 8.68
CA ARG A 120 1.29 11.36 8.69
C ARG A 120 -0.12 11.59 9.25
N MET A 121 -0.47 12.82 9.63
CA MET A 121 -1.80 13.15 10.15
C MET A 121 -2.66 13.83 9.09
N LEU A 122 -3.98 13.63 9.20
CA LEU A 122 -4.98 14.33 8.39
C LEU A 122 -6.04 14.95 9.30
N GLY A 123 -6.27 16.25 9.14
CA GLY A 123 -7.44 16.92 9.70
C GLY A 123 -8.59 16.95 8.70
N VAL A 124 -9.82 16.81 9.18
CA VAL A 124 -11.05 16.89 8.41
C VAL A 124 -12.03 17.76 9.17
N GLY A 125 -12.68 18.71 8.54
CA GLY A 125 -13.82 19.43 9.13
C GLY A 125 -15.10 19.11 8.36
N ILE A 126 -16.22 18.89 9.06
CA ILE A 126 -17.52 18.57 8.45
C ILE A 126 -18.70 19.24 9.18
N ASP A 127 -19.60 19.87 8.43
CA ASP A 127 -20.85 20.46 8.94
C ASP A 127 -22.12 19.77 8.35
N GLY A 128 -21.92 18.60 7.74
CA GLY A 128 -22.92 17.77 7.09
C GLY A 128 -23.36 18.24 5.70
N GLU A 129 -23.10 19.49 5.31
CA GLU A 129 -23.31 20.00 3.94
C GLU A 129 -22.00 20.14 3.18
N LYS A 130 -20.92 20.46 3.87
CA LYS A 130 -19.60 20.71 3.37
C LYS A 130 -18.54 20.00 4.20
N ILE A 131 -17.40 19.77 3.57
CA ILE A 131 -16.23 19.11 4.13
C ILE A 131 -14.96 19.82 3.69
N PHE A 132 -13.96 19.91 4.55
CA PHE A 132 -12.60 20.31 4.17
C PHE A 132 -11.56 19.34 4.71
N PHE A 133 -10.36 19.40 4.16
CA PHE A 133 -9.21 18.61 4.57
C PHE A 133 -8.04 19.53 4.94
N VAL A 134 -7.28 19.14 5.96
CA VAL A 134 -6.12 19.89 6.47
C VAL A 134 -4.92 18.97 6.51
N ARG A 135 -3.83 19.39 5.84
CA ARG A 135 -2.57 18.65 5.82
C ARG A 135 -1.42 19.56 6.16
N TYR A 136 -0.44 19.03 6.88
CA TYR A 136 0.82 19.72 7.09
C TYR A 136 1.75 19.48 5.91
N SER A 137 2.25 20.55 5.30
CA SER A 137 3.22 20.52 4.20
C SER A 137 4.43 21.34 4.61
N PRO A 138 5.47 20.74 5.23
CA PRO A 138 6.61 21.49 5.73
C PRO A 138 7.29 22.29 4.60
N PRO A 139 7.85 23.48 4.90
CA PRO A 139 8.44 24.38 3.90
C PRO A 139 9.75 23.87 3.31
N GLY A 140 10.15 22.64 3.64
CA GLY A 140 11.30 21.92 3.09
C GLY A 140 11.73 20.77 3.98
N VAL A 141 12.62 19.92 3.45
CA VAL A 141 13.15 18.70 4.12
C VAL A 141 13.92 19.03 5.41
N ARG A 142 14.28 20.30 5.65
CA ARG A 142 15.06 20.76 6.81
C ARG A 142 14.26 21.56 7.85
N ALA A 143 12.93 21.52 7.80
CA ALA A 143 12.11 22.19 8.81
C ALA A 143 12.50 21.67 10.21
N LYS A 144 12.81 22.58 11.14
CA LYS A 144 13.26 22.27 12.51
C LYS A 144 12.17 22.48 13.56
N ALA A 145 11.11 23.17 13.19
CA ALA A 145 9.99 23.47 14.05
C ALA A 145 8.70 23.42 13.21
N VAL A 146 7.60 23.14 13.91
CA VAL A 146 6.26 23.18 13.32
C VAL A 146 5.90 24.63 13.03
N ASP A 147 5.43 24.88 11.80
CA ASP A 147 4.99 26.19 11.33
C ASP A 147 3.49 26.13 11.02
N LYS A 148 2.69 27.00 11.66
CA LYS A 148 1.24 27.01 11.45
C LYS A 148 0.85 27.42 10.02
N ASP A 149 1.67 28.25 9.37
CA ASP A 149 1.38 28.71 8.00
C ASP A 149 1.64 27.62 6.96
N SER A 150 2.30 26.53 7.36
CA SER A 150 2.56 25.36 6.53
C SER A 150 1.40 24.34 6.51
N PHE A 151 0.27 24.65 7.16
CA PHE A 151 -0.95 23.87 7.05
C PHE A 151 -1.78 24.31 5.85
N VAL A 152 -2.11 23.35 4.97
CA VAL A 152 -2.86 23.59 3.75
C VAL A 152 -4.31 23.18 3.96
N LEU A 153 -5.23 24.14 3.79
CA LEU A 153 -6.67 23.90 3.74
C LEU A 153 -7.11 23.55 2.32
N GLN A 154 -7.74 22.38 2.15
CA GLN A 154 -8.37 21.95 0.91
C GLN A 154 -9.89 21.92 1.10
N GLY A 155 -10.58 22.89 0.49
CA GLY A 155 -12.03 23.06 0.60
C GLY A 155 -12.42 24.44 1.14
N PRO A 156 -13.64 24.60 1.69
CA PRO A 156 -14.65 23.57 1.88
C PRO A 156 -15.32 23.15 0.56
N HIS A 157 -15.47 21.85 0.35
CA HIS A 157 -16.21 21.24 -0.76
C HIS A 157 -17.62 20.87 -0.31
N VAL A 158 -18.58 20.79 -1.23
CA VAL A 158 -19.88 20.17 -0.95
C VAL A 158 -19.67 18.70 -0.59
N PHE A 159 -20.33 18.22 0.45
CA PHE A 159 -20.29 16.82 0.85
C PHE A 159 -21.09 15.95 -0.12
N ASN A 160 -20.43 15.52 -1.19
CA ASN A 160 -20.97 14.68 -2.26
C ASN A 160 -20.16 13.38 -2.41
N VAL A 161 -20.49 12.56 -3.41
CA VAL A 161 -19.84 11.26 -3.64
C VAL A 161 -18.33 11.39 -3.80
N TYR A 162 -17.84 12.45 -4.44
CA TYR A 162 -16.41 12.67 -4.67
C TYR A 162 -15.66 13.01 -3.38
N SER A 163 -16.19 13.95 -2.58
CA SER A 163 -15.55 14.31 -1.31
C SER A 163 -15.67 13.21 -0.26
N ALA A 164 -16.79 12.48 -0.25
CA ALA A 164 -16.96 11.29 0.59
C ALA A 164 -15.96 10.20 0.19
N ARG A 165 -15.72 10.00 -1.11
CA ARG A 165 -14.66 9.09 -1.60
C ARG A 165 -13.28 9.53 -1.10
N THR A 166 -12.95 10.82 -1.14
CA THR A 166 -11.69 11.34 -0.57
C THR A 166 -11.56 11.01 0.91
N LEU A 167 -12.61 11.23 1.72
CA LEU A 167 -12.60 10.86 3.13
C LEU A 167 -12.36 9.36 3.34
N LEU A 168 -13.10 8.51 2.64
CA LEU A 168 -13.00 7.05 2.74
C LEU A 168 -11.62 6.52 2.31
N MET A 169 -11.02 7.10 1.27
CA MET A 169 -9.65 6.76 0.85
C MET A 169 -8.62 7.07 1.94
N ASN A 170 -8.77 8.22 2.61
CA ASN A 170 -7.88 8.63 3.69
C ASN A 170 -8.04 7.76 4.94
N LEU A 171 -9.27 7.38 5.27
CA LEU A 171 -9.53 6.39 6.33
C LEU A 171 -8.91 5.04 6.00
N ARG A 172 -8.95 4.61 4.73
CA ARG A 172 -8.28 3.37 4.30
C ARG A 172 -6.76 3.44 4.43
N ALA A 173 -6.16 4.61 4.18
CA ALA A 173 -4.72 4.82 4.34
C ALA A 173 -4.23 4.67 5.79
N LEU A 174 -5.12 4.68 6.80
CA LEU A 174 -4.80 4.35 8.20
C LEU A 174 -4.33 2.89 8.40
N THR A 175 -4.55 2.02 7.42
CA THR A 175 -4.22 0.59 7.51
C THR A 175 -3.11 0.14 6.56
N ARG A 176 -2.69 1.00 5.63
CA ARG A 176 -1.71 0.66 4.59
C ARG A 176 -0.30 1.05 5.01
N LEU A 177 0.69 0.23 4.66
CA LEU A 177 2.11 0.57 4.87
C LEU A 177 2.61 1.55 3.80
N PRO A 178 3.51 2.48 4.14
CA PRO A 178 4.12 3.35 3.15
C PRO A 178 5.14 2.59 2.31
N LEU A 179 5.23 2.95 1.03
CA LEU A 179 6.21 2.39 0.09
C LEU A 179 7.56 3.10 0.23
N THR A 180 8.19 3.00 1.41
CA THR A 180 9.56 3.49 1.64
C THR A 180 10.57 2.35 1.54
N ALA A 181 11.84 2.69 1.33
CA ALA A 181 12.93 1.72 1.27
C ALA A 181 12.99 0.82 2.52
N ASP A 182 12.83 1.40 3.71
CA ASP A 182 12.86 0.65 4.97
C ASP A 182 11.74 -0.38 5.08
N TRP A 183 10.51 0.00 4.72
CA TRP A 183 9.36 -0.90 4.76
C TRP A 183 9.45 -2.00 3.71
N LEU A 184 9.93 -1.67 2.51
CA LEU A 184 10.18 -2.65 1.46
C LEU A 184 11.28 -3.63 1.88
N ALA A 185 12.40 -3.14 2.44
CA ALA A 185 13.47 -3.99 2.93
C ALA A 185 13.03 -4.88 4.11
N GLN A 186 12.15 -4.39 4.98
CA GLN A 186 11.60 -5.19 6.07
C GLN A 186 10.68 -6.31 5.55
N ARG A 187 9.83 -6.01 4.54
CA ARG A 187 8.81 -6.95 4.04
C ARG A 187 9.31 -7.91 2.96
N PHE A 188 10.22 -7.46 2.13
CA PHE A 188 10.71 -8.16 0.95
C PHE A 188 12.24 -8.27 0.91
N GLY A 189 12.94 -7.83 1.95
CA GLY A 189 14.37 -8.05 2.07
C GLY A 189 14.70 -9.44 2.61
N PRO A 190 15.99 -9.77 2.68
CA PRO A 190 16.44 -11.11 3.05
C PRO A 190 16.11 -11.54 4.49
N ARG A 191 15.89 -10.58 5.40
CA ARG A 191 15.45 -10.87 6.79
C ARG A 191 13.94 -11.12 6.90
N SER A 192 13.20 -10.99 5.80
CA SER A 192 11.78 -11.33 5.73
C SER A 192 11.59 -12.84 5.51
N ARG A 193 10.35 -13.32 5.61
CA ARG A 193 10.00 -14.69 5.23
C ARG A 193 9.94 -14.89 3.71
N ILE A 194 9.56 -13.85 2.97
CA ILE A 194 9.20 -13.96 1.55
C ILE A 194 10.44 -14.11 0.68
N ALA A 195 11.47 -13.30 0.92
CA ALA A 195 12.64 -13.27 0.05
C ALA A 195 13.47 -14.57 0.11
N PRO A 196 13.81 -15.16 1.27
CA PRO A 196 14.45 -16.47 1.35
C PRO A 196 13.67 -17.56 0.63
N LEU A 197 12.34 -17.59 0.81
CA LEU A 197 11.48 -18.59 0.17
C LEU A 197 11.55 -18.50 -1.36
N LEU A 198 11.32 -17.31 -1.93
CA LEU A 198 11.29 -17.14 -3.39
C LEU A 198 12.67 -17.25 -4.02
N VAL A 199 13.72 -16.75 -3.37
CA VAL A 199 15.10 -16.86 -3.88
C VAL A 199 15.56 -18.32 -3.84
N SER A 200 15.28 -19.07 -2.77
CA SER A 200 15.57 -20.50 -2.72
C SER A 200 14.82 -21.25 -3.83
N ALA A 201 13.52 -20.99 -4.01
CA ALA A 201 12.73 -21.59 -5.07
C ALA A 201 13.31 -21.30 -6.46
N CYS A 202 13.77 -20.08 -6.73
CA CYS A 202 14.44 -19.74 -7.99
C CYS A 202 15.77 -20.51 -8.16
N CYS A 203 16.56 -20.64 -7.09
CA CYS A 203 17.82 -21.39 -7.11
C CYS A 203 17.58 -22.89 -7.38
N ASP A 204 16.60 -23.48 -6.72
CA ASP A 204 16.23 -24.88 -6.90
C ASP A 204 15.69 -25.12 -8.31
N ALA A 205 14.90 -24.17 -8.81
CA ALA A 205 14.34 -24.25 -10.14
C ALA A 205 15.44 -24.15 -11.21
N LEU A 206 16.45 -23.29 -11.07
CA LEU A 206 17.61 -23.24 -11.98
C LEU A 206 18.34 -24.58 -12.11
N LYS A 207 18.48 -25.33 -11.01
CA LYS A 207 19.11 -26.66 -11.03
C LYS A 207 18.27 -27.70 -11.75
N ASN A 208 16.96 -27.62 -11.59
CA ASN A 208 16.02 -28.66 -12.02
C ASN A 208 15.35 -28.35 -13.37
N TRP A 209 15.47 -27.12 -13.89
CA TRP A 209 14.94 -26.75 -15.19
C TRP A 209 15.70 -27.48 -16.30
N GLN A 210 15.04 -28.45 -16.92
CA GLN A 210 15.52 -29.10 -18.14
C GLN A 210 15.31 -28.21 -19.40
N ASN A 211 14.87 -26.96 -19.24
CA ASN A 211 14.52 -26.07 -20.34
C ASN A 211 15.73 -25.23 -20.80
N GLN A 212 16.11 -25.41 -22.07
CA GLN A 212 17.23 -24.71 -22.71
C GLN A 212 17.09 -23.18 -22.66
N ARG A 213 15.86 -22.64 -22.62
CA ARG A 213 15.63 -21.19 -22.62
C ARG A 213 16.11 -20.50 -21.35
N VAL A 214 15.89 -21.11 -20.18
CA VAL A 214 16.32 -20.48 -18.93
C VAL A 214 17.84 -20.52 -18.77
N SER A 215 18.50 -21.57 -19.26
CA SER A 215 19.95 -21.60 -19.35
C SER A 215 20.49 -20.48 -20.25
N VAL A 216 19.81 -20.18 -21.37
CA VAL A 216 20.17 -19.04 -22.23
C VAL A 216 20.02 -17.72 -21.48
N PHE A 217 18.92 -17.50 -20.76
CA PHE A 217 18.73 -16.29 -19.95
C PHE A 217 19.80 -16.14 -18.86
N TYR A 218 20.07 -17.20 -18.11
CA TYR A 218 21.12 -17.20 -17.08
C TYR A 218 22.51 -16.92 -17.67
N ASN A 219 22.86 -17.55 -18.79
CA ASN A 219 24.16 -17.36 -19.43
C ASN A 219 24.31 -15.95 -20.00
N GLU A 220 23.25 -15.38 -20.57
CA GLU A 220 23.28 -14.01 -21.08
C GLU A 220 23.37 -13.00 -19.93
N TRP A 221 22.63 -13.21 -18.84
CA TRP A 221 22.79 -12.44 -17.61
C TRP A 221 24.22 -12.55 -17.06
N LYS A 222 24.76 -13.77 -16.98
CA LYS A 222 26.13 -14.03 -16.51
C LYS A 222 27.17 -13.37 -17.40
N ARG A 223 26.95 -13.33 -18.72
CA ARG A 223 27.82 -12.63 -19.67
C ARG A 223 27.85 -11.12 -19.42
N LEU A 224 26.67 -10.51 -19.23
CA LEU A 224 26.56 -9.06 -19.02
C LEU A 224 27.09 -8.63 -17.65
N PHE A 225 26.73 -9.35 -16.59
CA PHE A 225 27.12 -9.02 -15.22
C PHE A 225 28.49 -9.58 -14.80
N GLY A 226 28.96 -10.65 -15.44
CA GLY A 226 30.30 -11.20 -15.23
C GLY A 226 31.42 -10.20 -15.55
N ILE A 227 31.18 -9.31 -16.51
CA ILE A 227 32.08 -8.19 -16.83
C ILE A 227 32.19 -7.21 -15.66
N VAL A 228 31.10 -7.00 -14.90
CA VAL A 228 31.01 -6.03 -13.80
C VAL A 228 31.58 -6.60 -12.50
N TYR A 229 31.34 -7.89 -12.23
CA TYR A 229 31.76 -8.53 -10.98
C TYR A 229 33.17 -9.16 -11.04
N GLY A 230 33.79 -9.19 -12.23
CA GLY A 230 35.09 -9.82 -12.46
C GLY A 230 34.97 -11.34 -12.58
N GLU A 231 35.62 -11.93 -13.58
CA GLU A 231 35.56 -13.38 -13.85
C GLU A 231 36.13 -14.26 -12.73
N SER A 232 36.79 -13.67 -11.73
CA SER A 232 37.38 -14.35 -10.57
C SER A 232 37.01 -13.63 -9.28
N PHE A 233 36.19 -14.28 -8.45
CA PHE A 233 35.81 -13.76 -7.15
C PHE A 233 37.00 -13.79 -6.17
N THR A 234 37.26 -12.67 -5.51
CA THR A 234 38.27 -12.55 -4.44
C THR A 234 37.80 -13.26 -3.16
N LYS A 235 38.71 -13.61 -2.25
CA LYS A 235 38.38 -14.22 -0.93
C LYS A 235 37.32 -13.44 -0.12
N MET A 236 37.24 -12.12 -0.32
CA MET A 236 36.26 -11.27 0.36
C MET A 236 34.83 -11.52 -0.18
N GLN A 237 34.71 -11.75 -1.49
CA GLN A 237 33.45 -12.10 -2.15
C GLN A 237 32.99 -13.51 -1.78
N GLU A 238 33.88 -14.45 -1.44
CA GLU A 238 33.49 -15.77 -0.90
C GLU A 238 32.84 -15.67 0.50
N ILE A 239 33.32 -14.77 1.35
CA ILE A 239 32.73 -14.54 2.68
C ILE A 239 31.34 -13.88 2.55
N GLU A 240 31.21 -12.91 1.65
CA GLU A 240 29.92 -12.29 1.33
C GLU A 240 28.95 -13.29 0.70
N ALA A 241 29.42 -14.15 -0.20
CA ALA A 241 28.63 -15.21 -0.80
C ALA A 241 28.09 -16.19 0.24
N ASN A 242 28.92 -16.63 1.20
CA ASN A 242 28.48 -17.52 2.27
C ASN A 242 27.49 -16.86 3.22
N SER A 243 27.68 -15.56 3.49
CA SER A 243 26.73 -14.77 4.29
C SER A 243 25.37 -14.67 3.58
N LEU A 244 25.36 -14.39 2.28
CA LEU A 244 24.15 -14.34 1.44
C LEU A 244 23.44 -15.70 1.34
N ARG A 245 24.18 -16.79 1.14
CA ARG A 245 23.62 -18.16 1.14
C ARG A 245 22.89 -18.47 2.45
N THR A 246 23.53 -18.18 3.58
CA THR A 246 22.94 -18.40 4.92
C THR A 246 21.66 -17.59 5.10
N LEU A 247 21.70 -16.33 4.68
CA LEU A 247 20.61 -15.37 4.81
C LEU A 247 19.39 -15.74 3.96
N TYR A 248 19.60 -16.28 2.76
CA TYR A 248 18.53 -16.77 1.88
C TYR A 248 18.19 -18.26 2.08
N GLY A 249 18.89 -18.97 2.97
CA GLY A 249 18.63 -20.39 3.28
C GLY A 249 18.98 -21.36 2.15
N VAL A 250 19.97 -21.01 1.33
CA VAL A 250 20.31 -21.76 0.11
C VAL A 250 21.51 -22.69 0.34
N GLY A 251 21.46 -23.90 -0.25
CA GLY A 251 22.50 -24.92 -0.13
C GLY A 251 23.88 -24.47 -0.61
N ALA A 252 24.94 -25.08 -0.06
CA ALA A 252 26.34 -24.76 -0.38
C ALA A 252 26.72 -25.10 -1.84
N ASP A 253 25.93 -25.96 -2.48
CA ASP A 253 26.09 -26.39 -3.87
C ASP A 253 25.61 -25.34 -4.89
N VAL A 254 24.83 -24.32 -4.47
CA VAL A 254 24.44 -23.19 -5.33
C VAL A 254 25.61 -22.24 -5.47
N SER A 255 26.09 -22.02 -6.70
CA SER A 255 27.14 -21.03 -6.97
C SER A 255 26.67 -19.62 -6.63
N PHE A 256 27.61 -18.73 -6.30
CA PHE A 256 27.28 -17.34 -5.99
C PHE A 256 26.57 -16.63 -7.16
N GLN A 257 26.94 -16.96 -8.40
CA GLN A 257 26.31 -16.40 -9.60
C GLN A 257 24.86 -16.85 -9.76
N GLU A 258 24.54 -18.13 -9.50
CA GLU A 258 23.15 -18.63 -9.51
C GLU A 258 22.31 -17.97 -8.41
N LEU A 259 22.89 -17.79 -7.22
CA LEU A 259 22.24 -17.08 -6.13
C LEU A 259 21.94 -15.62 -6.53
N LEU A 260 22.92 -14.91 -7.07
CA LEU A 260 22.74 -13.51 -7.45
C LEU A 260 21.73 -13.34 -8.60
N PHE A 261 21.74 -14.23 -9.60
CA PHE A 261 20.72 -14.27 -10.64
C PHE A 261 19.31 -14.47 -10.04
N SER A 262 19.18 -15.37 -9.07
CA SER A 262 17.91 -15.64 -8.38
C SER A 262 17.43 -14.45 -7.55
N VAL A 263 18.35 -13.76 -6.86
CA VAL A 263 18.06 -12.52 -6.13
C VAL A 263 17.59 -11.42 -7.09
N HIS A 264 18.27 -11.24 -8.22
CA HIS A 264 17.87 -10.26 -9.23
C HIS A 264 16.50 -10.61 -9.83
N THR A 265 16.25 -11.89 -10.11
CA THR A 265 14.96 -12.39 -10.61
C THR A 265 13.83 -12.04 -9.64
N PHE A 266 14.03 -12.31 -8.35
CA PHE A 266 13.09 -11.96 -7.30
C PHE A 266 12.80 -10.45 -7.25
N PHE A 267 13.83 -9.60 -7.24
CA PHE A 267 13.62 -8.15 -7.15
C PHE A 267 13.01 -7.56 -8.42
N ALA A 268 13.36 -8.06 -9.61
CA ALA A 268 12.73 -7.64 -10.85
C ALA A 268 11.23 -7.95 -10.86
N LEU A 269 10.85 -9.18 -10.48
CA LEU A 269 9.46 -9.57 -10.33
C LEU A 269 8.74 -8.70 -9.28
N LEU A 270 9.36 -8.47 -8.11
CA LEU A 270 8.78 -7.63 -7.07
C LEU A 270 8.50 -6.20 -7.56
N ILE A 271 9.46 -5.56 -8.24
CA ILE A 271 9.30 -4.20 -8.77
C ILE A 271 8.19 -4.17 -9.81
N LYS A 272 8.11 -5.17 -10.67
CA LYS A 272 7.06 -5.33 -11.68
C LYS A 272 5.68 -5.47 -11.04
N LEU A 273 5.54 -6.29 -9.99
CA LEU A 273 4.28 -6.44 -9.25
C LEU A 273 3.89 -5.13 -8.54
N ILE A 274 4.84 -4.44 -7.91
CA ILE A 274 4.58 -3.12 -7.29
C ILE A 274 4.14 -2.11 -8.35
N ALA A 275 4.81 -2.06 -9.50
CA ALA A 275 4.47 -1.15 -10.58
C ALA A 275 3.09 -1.46 -11.18
N ALA A 276 2.79 -2.74 -11.45
CA ALA A 276 1.49 -3.20 -11.90
C ALA A 276 0.38 -2.81 -10.90
N GLU A 277 0.63 -3.04 -9.62
CA GLU A 277 -0.29 -2.68 -8.53
C GLU A 277 -0.51 -1.17 -8.46
N LEU A 278 0.56 -0.36 -8.52
CA LEU A 278 0.47 1.10 -8.50
C LEU A 278 -0.31 1.66 -9.68
N VAL A 279 -0.04 1.15 -10.89
CA VAL A 279 -0.73 1.56 -12.11
C VAL A 279 -2.20 1.16 -12.06
N GLN A 280 -2.50 -0.06 -11.61
CA GLN A 280 -3.88 -0.53 -11.44
C GLN A 280 -4.64 0.31 -10.41
N LEU A 281 -4.02 0.60 -9.27
CA LEU A 281 -4.57 1.46 -8.23
C LEU A 281 -4.60 2.94 -8.60
N HIS A 282 -3.81 3.40 -9.58
CA HIS A 282 -3.87 4.78 -10.05
C HIS A 282 -5.14 5.00 -10.88
N ASP A 283 -5.36 4.15 -11.88
CA ASP A 283 -6.52 4.24 -12.76
C ASP A 283 -7.82 3.91 -12.05
N ASN A 284 -7.77 2.86 -11.23
CA ASN A 284 -8.89 2.44 -10.43
C ASN A 284 -8.40 2.08 -9.04
N PRO A 285 -8.26 3.07 -8.14
CA PRO A 285 -7.89 2.83 -6.73
C PRO A 285 -8.80 1.87 -5.97
N MET A 286 -9.88 1.43 -6.63
CA MET A 286 -11.03 0.69 -6.14
C MET A 286 -11.33 -0.58 -6.95
N SER A 287 -10.51 -0.99 -7.92
CA SER A 287 -10.58 -2.35 -8.48
C SER A 287 -9.97 -3.36 -7.50
N SER A 288 -10.23 -4.66 -7.72
CA SER A 288 -9.34 -5.69 -7.17
C SER A 288 -7.90 -5.30 -7.52
N SER A 289 -7.02 -5.38 -6.52
CA SER A 289 -5.59 -5.20 -6.73
C SER A 289 -5.13 -6.14 -7.82
N PHE A 290 -4.07 -5.78 -8.53
CA PHE A 290 -3.45 -6.70 -9.45
C PHE A 290 -3.06 -7.99 -8.70
N CYS A 291 -2.51 -7.82 -7.49
CA CYS A 291 -2.18 -8.94 -6.63
C CYS A 291 -3.38 -9.80 -6.23
N ASP A 292 -4.57 -9.23 -5.98
CA ASP A 292 -5.78 -9.99 -5.65
C ASP A 292 -6.29 -10.82 -6.83
N GLN A 293 -6.21 -10.26 -8.05
CA GLN A 293 -6.49 -11.02 -9.27
C GLN A 293 -5.50 -12.19 -9.43
N LEU A 294 -4.22 -11.93 -9.19
CA LEU A 294 -3.18 -12.93 -9.28
C LEU A 294 -3.37 -14.07 -8.25
N THR A 295 -3.72 -13.76 -7.00
CA THR A 295 -3.90 -14.78 -5.95
C THR A 295 -5.11 -15.69 -6.16
N HIS A 296 -6.11 -15.24 -6.92
CA HIS A 296 -7.33 -16.00 -7.21
C HIS A 296 -7.38 -16.56 -8.64
N ALA A 297 -6.34 -16.31 -9.44
CA ALA A 297 -6.24 -16.86 -10.78
C ALA A 297 -5.99 -18.37 -10.74
N LYS A 298 -6.58 -19.11 -11.69
CA LYS A 298 -6.22 -20.51 -11.96
C LYS A 298 -4.87 -20.56 -12.64
N ASP A 299 -4.18 -21.70 -12.61
CA ASP A 299 -2.80 -21.85 -13.12
C ASP A 299 -2.57 -21.25 -14.52
N GLU A 300 -3.47 -21.52 -15.49
CA GLU A 300 -3.36 -20.93 -16.84
C GLU A 300 -3.49 -19.40 -16.84
N ASP A 301 -4.46 -18.87 -16.11
CA ASP A 301 -4.69 -17.43 -16.01
C ASP A 301 -3.60 -16.74 -15.19
N PHE A 302 -3.05 -17.42 -14.18
CA PHE A 302 -1.94 -16.96 -13.35
C PHE A 302 -0.69 -16.76 -14.21
N VAL A 303 -0.32 -17.77 -15.01
CA VAL A 303 0.83 -17.66 -15.93
C VAL A 303 0.60 -16.55 -16.95
N ARG A 304 -0.60 -16.44 -17.54
CA ARG A 304 -0.94 -15.37 -18.49
C ARG A 304 -0.83 -13.97 -17.87
N LEU A 305 -1.25 -13.81 -16.62
CA LEU A 305 -1.15 -12.52 -15.92
C LEU A 305 0.31 -12.13 -15.68
N LEU A 306 1.16 -13.09 -15.30
CA LEU A 306 2.59 -12.84 -15.14
C LEU A 306 3.25 -12.56 -16.50
N GLU A 307 2.89 -13.30 -17.55
CA GLU A 307 3.34 -13.02 -18.93
C GLU A 307 2.93 -11.62 -19.40
N ASP A 308 1.70 -11.16 -19.12
CA ASP A 308 1.25 -9.82 -19.46
C ASP A 308 2.12 -8.75 -18.76
N ILE A 309 2.52 -8.96 -17.51
CA ILE A 309 3.45 -8.03 -16.84
C ILE A 309 4.85 -8.10 -17.43
N GLU A 310 5.41 -9.29 -17.64
CA GLU A 310 6.76 -9.49 -18.15
C GLU A 310 6.96 -8.91 -19.56
N ASN A 311 5.90 -8.90 -20.36
CA ASN A 311 5.87 -8.28 -21.69
C ASN A 311 5.44 -6.81 -21.66
N GLY A 312 5.21 -6.24 -20.48
CA GLY A 312 4.80 -4.85 -20.31
C GLY A 312 3.36 -4.54 -20.76
N GLY A 313 2.53 -5.56 -21.00
CA GLY A 313 1.16 -5.43 -21.49
C GLY A 313 0.27 -4.53 -20.61
N ILE A 314 0.40 -4.64 -19.28
CA ILE A 314 -0.34 -3.76 -18.36
C ILE A 314 0.06 -2.27 -18.53
N PHE A 315 1.31 -1.99 -18.87
CA PHE A 315 1.83 -0.63 -19.06
C PHE A 315 1.52 -0.12 -20.48
N ALA A 316 1.68 -0.97 -21.50
CA ALA A 316 1.43 -0.66 -22.90
C ALA A 316 -0.03 -0.27 -23.16
N LYS A 317 -0.98 -0.91 -22.46
CA LYS A 317 -2.42 -0.53 -22.48
C LYS A 317 -2.67 0.93 -22.07
N ARG A 318 -1.68 1.60 -21.46
CA ARG A 318 -1.71 2.99 -20.99
C ARG A 318 -0.76 3.90 -21.75
N GLY A 319 -0.24 3.44 -22.88
CA GLY A 319 0.72 4.18 -23.70
C GLY A 319 2.12 4.27 -23.08
N ILE A 320 2.40 3.49 -22.04
CA ILE A 320 3.74 3.39 -21.44
C ILE A 320 4.46 2.22 -22.12
N GLN A 321 5.50 2.52 -22.88
CA GLN A 321 6.34 1.54 -23.57
C GLN A 321 7.78 1.61 -23.06
N ASN A 322 8.49 0.50 -23.16
CA ASN A 322 9.88 0.29 -22.71
C ASN A 322 10.10 0.68 -21.24
N PHE A 323 9.20 0.25 -20.35
CA PHE A 323 9.26 0.60 -18.94
C PHE A 323 9.96 -0.48 -18.10
N LEU A 324 9.40 -1.69 -18.09
CA LEU A 324 9.93 -2.82 -17.31
C LEU A 324 9.96 -4.14 -18.11
N GLU A 325 9.59 -4.10 -19.39
CA GLU A 325 9.60 -5.26 -20.29
C GLU A 325 10.99 -5.57 -20.85
N GLY A 326 11.19 -6.83 -21.26
CA GLY A 326 12.33 -7.23 -22.09
C GLY A 326 13.63 -7.57 -21.34
N ASP A 327 13.55 -7.96 -20.07
CA ASP A 327 14.72 -8.43 -19.31
C ASP A 327 14.94 -9.96 -19.41
N PHE A 328 16.13 -10.39 -18.97
CA PHE A 328 16.53 -11.81 -18.92
C PHE A 328 16.03 -12.51 -17.63
N LEU A 329 15.21 -11.85 -16.83
CA LEU A 329 14.82 -12.31 -15.50
C LEU A 329 13.44 -12.96 -15.48
N ARG A 330 12.77 -13.06 -16.64
CA ARG A 330 11.49 -13.74 -16.83
C ARG A 330 11.57 -15.27 -16.92
N GLY A 331 12.76 -15.87 -16.79
CA GLY A 331 12.97 -17.32 -16.98
C GLY A 331 12.12 -18.20 -16.06
N TYR A 332 11.68 -17.67 -14.91
CA TYR A 332 10.80 -18.37 -13.98
C TYR A 332 9.43 -18.76 -14.57
N LEU A 333 8.95 -18.07 -15.62
CA LEU A 333 7.69 -18.43 -16.28
C LEU A 333 7.73 -19.82 -16.92
N ASP A 334 8.88 -20.20 -17.46
CA ASP A 334 9.07 -21.50 -18.11
C ASP A 334 8.97 -22.65 -17.06
N ALA A 335 9.24 -22.37 -15.78
CA ALA A 335 9.06 -23.29 -14.67
C ALA A 335 7.60 -23.74 -14.50
N PHE A 336 6.69 -22.78 -14.56
CA PHE A 336 5.26 -23.02 -14.38
C PHE A 336 4.69 -23.79 -15.57
N SER A 337 5.21 -23.55 -16.77
CA SER A 337 4.82 -24.28 -17.98
C SER A 337 5.31 -25.73 -18.05
N SER A 338 6.25 -26.11 -17.18
CA SER A 338 6.85 -27.46 -17.14
C SER A 338 6.55 -28.24 -15.86
N ALA A 339 5.79 -27.66 -14.93
CA ALA A 339 5.29 -28.37 -13.76
C ALA A 339 4.11 -29.29 -14.17
N PRO A 340 4.19 -30.62 -13.98
CA PRO A 340 2.99 -31.45 -13.98
C PRO A 340 2.11 -31.00 -12.81
N GLU A 341 0.78 -31.06 -12.96
CA GLU A 341 -0.30 -30.68 -12.04
C GLU A 341 -0.28 -31.32 -10.61
N ARG A 342 0.87 -31.51 -9.97
CA ARG A 342 0.97 -32.19 -8.68
C ARG A 342 1.77 -31.39 -7.66
N CYS A 343 1.07 -30.47 -7.01
CA CYS A 343 1.32 -30.08 -5.61
C CYS A 343 0.04 -29.63 -4.87
N TYR A 344 -1.14 -30.08 -5.31
CA TYR A 344 -2.39 -29.93 -4.56
C TYR A 344 -3.17 -31.24 -4.54
N ALA A 345 -2.65 -32.24 -3.84
CA ALA A 345 -3.43 -33.40 -3.44
C ALA A 345 -2.84 -34.04 -2.18
N GLY A 346 -3.55 -33.87 -1.07
CA GLY A 346 -3.59 -34.82 0.03
C GLY A 346 -2.61 -34.59 1.18
N ASP A 347 -3.08 -33.89 2.21
CA ASP A 347 -2.92 -34.36 3.58
C ASP A 347 -4.30 -34.26 4.25
N ASP A 348 -5.13 -35.26 3.94
CA ASP A 348 -6.32 -35.59 4.72
C ASP A 348 -5.96 -36.77 5.65
N ALA A 349 -6.45 -36.68 6.89
CA ALA A 349 -6.75 -37.81 7.77
C ALA A 349 -5.59 -38.70 8.30
N GLY A 350 -5.15 -38.38 9.52
CA GLY A 350 -5.29 -39.27 10.68
C GLY A 350 -4.31 -40.46 10.84
N THR A 351 -3.53 -40.44 11.92
CA THR A 351 -3.39 -41.62 12.81
C THR A 351 -2.81 -41.23 14.18
N CYS A 352 -3.52 -41.67 15.23
CA CYS A 352 -3.28 -41.58 16.69
C CYS A 352 -3.52 -40.24 17.39
#